data_AF-A0A7E5VNK9-F1
#
_entry.id   AF-A0A7E5VNK9-F1
#
_cell.length_a   1.000
_cell.length_b   1.000
_cell.length_c   1.000
_cell.angle_alpha   90.00
_cell.angle_beta   90.00
_cell.angle_gamma   90.00
#
_symmetry.space_group_name_H-M   'P 1'
#
loop_
_entity.id
_entity.type
_entity.pdbx_description
1 polymer ?
#
loop_
_entity_poly.entity_id
_entity_poly.type
_entity_poly.pdbx_seq_one_letter_code
_entity_poly.pdbx_strand_id
1 'polypeptide(L)'
;MAKYSKNFILCGDIDHYCLLCHELFATIPDVEKHIRWEKHRKIIKDQAHFPKFRKDSIYKIGNNFYCELCNLVLPDITKTAEHIKTDKHKKLKSNPETEAKAFIGQFDSGYVIINKVILNSNQWNSIVDGRCHLCEVDVQHPDEHIGVEDHVVRLIQAETTYEGDRYYRKVNENYHCFTCKKVFSTEDFENHWSTCENYDVIDINKLKAGPSTKSKGTVTDDILKVAELEKKLVETLHVAYNIDEENNIAICKYCGEAVAINFKTMITHVKDQHNKPEAKPKGSDESSEDEVVYQEVPDYGKRRSELSQYGKKHSIKLNHNGGKGLCLLCDKYISAHKSNFKAHIKGAIHQGHLVLLGLKEPKEGHKTTEVYQSKSILDCSITYSQSEKMFSINNDVSFDLNSFFFIKPVEKDPHFKKAKCFLCDEYFPQGKELEHCGSPAHRSKFLSANVVKFHGQGEPSDFIREIRTNLFHCGYCNQTLPFLEQLRQHCVTDNHILMQEEHNNFLLNTVPIDTDAGDAYTQLLNCAFDE
;
A
#
# COMPACT_ATOMS: atom_id res chain seq x y z
N MET A 1 -15.73 -4.84 -22.02
CA MET A 1 -16.28 -4.39 -20.71
C MET A 1 -17.36 -5.30 -20.11
N ALA A 2 -18.05 -6.13 -20.89
CA ALA A 2 -19.23 -6.90 -20.47
C ALA A 2 -19.08 -7.77 -19.20
N LYS A 3 -17.85 -8.18 -18.85
CA LYS A 3 -17.60 -8.95 -17.61
C LYS A 3 -17.96 -8.15 -16.35
N TYR A 4 -17.55 -6.89 -16.28
CA TYR A 4 -17.69 -6.08 -15.06
C TYR A 4 -19.11 -5.55 -14.92
N SER A 5 -19.72 -5.07 -16.01
CA SER A 5 -21.08 -4.55 -15.98
C SER A 5 -22.12 -5.61 -15.59
N LYS A 6 -21.95 -6.86 -16.04
CA LYS A 6 -22.76 -8.03 -15.59
C LYS A 6 -22.70 -8.30 -14.10
N ASN A 7 -21.63 -7.85 -13.43
CA ASN A 7 -21.44 -7.96 -11.99
C ASN A 7 -21.73 -6.63 -11.28
N PHE A 8 -22.47 -5.72 -11.93
CA PHE A 8 -22.87 -4.42 -11.36
C PHE A 8 -21.68 -3.56 -10.93
N ILE A 9 -20.56 -3.70 -11.64
CA ILE A 9 -19.37 -2.87 -11.45
C ILE A 9 -19.44 -1.73 -12.47
N LEU A 10 -19.64 -0.53 -11.94
CA LEU A 10 -19.46 0.72 -12.66
C LEU A 10 -17.97 0.90 -12.94
N CYS A 11 -17.58 1.03 -14.19
CA CYS A 11 -16.17 1.13 -14.60
C CYS A 11 -15.92 2.53 -15.16
N GLY A 12 -15.10 3.31 -14.45
CA GLY A 12 -14.54 4.56 -14.95
C GLY A 12 -13.19 4.34 -15.61
N ASP A 13 -12.52 5.45 -15.91
CA ASP A 13 -11.18 5.43 -16.49
C ASP A 13 -10.12 4.93 -15.51
N ILE A 14 -10.38 5.08 -14.20
CA ILE A 14 -9.49 4.67 -13.10
C ILE A 14 -10.27 3.93 -12.02
N ASP A 15 -11.35 4.55 -11.53
CA ASP A 15 -12.16 4.02 -10.45
C ASP A 15 -13.15 2.94 -10.91
N HIS A 16 -13.40 1.99 -10.02
CA HIS A 16 -14.43 0.98 -10.20
C HIS A 16 -15.33 0.95 -8.98
N TYR A 17 -16.64 0.85 -9.15
CA TYR A 17 -17.59 0.89 -8.04
C TYR A 17 -18.63 -0.21 -8.15
N CYS A 18 -18.81 -1.01 -7.10
CA CYS A 18 -19.87 -2.01 -7.06
C CYS A 18 -21.18 -1.40 -6.57
N LEU A 19 -22.18 -1.29 -7.45
CA LEU A 19 -23.49 -0.73 -7.14
C LEU A 19 -24.32 -1.55 -6.14
N LEU A 20 -23.98 -2.83 -5.94
CA LEU A 20 -24.70 -3.72 -5.03
C LEU A 20 -24.08 -3.80 -3.63
N CYS A 21 -22.77 -3.58 -3.54
CA CYS A 21 -22.02 -3.67 -2.29
C CYS A 21 -21.59 -2.30 -1.75
N HIS A 22 -21.73 -1.25 -2.55
CA HIS A 22 -21.30 0.11 -2.25
C HIS A 22 -19.80 0.21 -1.92
N GLU A 23 -18.98 -0.54 -2.66
CA GLU A 23 -17.53 -0.60 -2.50
C GLU A 23 -16.81 0.02 -3.71
N LEU A 24 -15.84 0.91 -3.45
CA LEU A 24 -14.96 1.53 -4.43
C LEU A 24 -13.63 0.75 -4.52
N PHE A 25 -13.14 0.54 -5.73
CA PHE A 25 -11.89 -0.14 -6.02
C PHE A 25 -11.02 0.71 -6.94
N ALA A 26 -9.75 0.87 -6.54
CA ALA A 26 -8.74 1.55 -7.33
C ALA A 26 -8.04 0.63 -8.34
N THR A 27 -8.21 -0.70 -8.24
CA THR A 27 -7.48 -1.67 -9.05
C THR A 27 -8.37 -2.78 -9.59
N ILE A 28 -8.11 -3.20 -10.83
CA ILE A 28 -8.79 -4.34 -11.46
C ILE A 28 -8.62 -5.65 -10.65
N PRO A 29 -7.43 -5.99 -10.10
CA PRO A 29 -7.29 -7.16 -9.24
C PRO A 29 -8.25 -7.19 -8.05
N ASP A 30 -8.53 -6.04 -7.43
CA ASP A 30 -9.48 -5.96 -6.31
C ASP A 30 -10.92 -6.15 -6.78
N VAL A 31 -11.29 -5.59 -7.94
CA VAL A 31 -12.59 -5.86 -8.58
C VAL A 31 -12.75 -7.35 -8.89
N GLU A 32 -11.73 -7.98 -9.47
CA GLU A 32 -11.72 -9.41 -9.81
C GLU A 32 -11.90 -10.30 -8.56
N LYS A 33 -11.29 -9.90 -7.45
CA LYS A 33 -11.47 -10.55 -6.15
C LYS A 33 -12.90 -10.33 -5.65
N HIS A 34 -13.42 -9.11 -5.75
CA HIS A 34 -14.76 -8.75 -5.29
C HIS A 34 -15.85 -9.54 -6.03
N ILE A 35 -15.82 -9.61 -7.36
CA ILE A 35 -16.85 -10.34 -8.14
C ILE A 35 -16.84 -11.86 -7.89
N ARG A 36 -15.74 -12.40 -7.36
CA ARG A 36 -15.62 -13.81 -6.93
C ARG A 36 -16.08 -14.03 -5.50
N TRP A 37 -16.31 -12.96 -4.73
CA TRP A 37 -16.74 -13.06 -3.36
C TRP A 37 -18.15 -13.64 -3.26
N GLU A 38 -18.31 -14.68 -2.45
CA GLU A 38 -19.59 -15.40 -2.32
C GLU A 38 -20.74 -14.50 -1.86
N LYS A 39 -20.46 -13.48 -1.01
CA LYS A 39 -21.49 -12.53 -0.58
C LYS A 39 -22.02 -11.73 -1.77
N HIS A 40 -21.11 -11.19 -2.59
CA HIS A 40 -21.48 -10.44 -3.80
C HIS A 40 -22.27 -11.32 -4.79
N ARG A 41 -21.81 -12.56 -5.04
CA ARG A 41 -22.50 -13.51 -5.94
C ARG A 41 -23.92 -13.85 -5.48
N LYS A 42 -24.16 -13.91 -4.16
CA LYS A 42 -25.51 -14.11 -3.62
C LYS A 42 -26.41 -12.92 -3.94
N ILE A 43 -25.93 -11.69 -3.73
CA ILE A 43 -26.70 -10.46 -4.04
C ILE A 43 -27.03 -10.38 -5.54
N ILE A 44 -26.09 -10.77 -6.42
CA ILE A 44 -26.34 -10.84 -7.88
C ILE A 44 -27.52 -11.75 -8.22
N LYS A 45 -27.63 -12.93 -7.59
CA LYS A 45 -28.70 -13.90 -7.89
C LYS A 45 -30.09 -13.36 -7.58
N ASP A 46 -30.17 -12.41 -6.65
CA ASP A 46 -31.43 -11.76 -6.28
C ASP A 46 -31.78 -10.58 -7.19
N GLN A 47 -30.88 -10.17 -8.09
CA GLN A 47 -31.14 -9.09 -9.03
C GLN A 47 -31.95 -9.58 -10.23
N ALA A 48 -32.99 -8.82 -10.57
CA ALA A 48 -33.81 -9.06 -11.74
C ALA A 48 -33.91 -7.81 -12.61
N HIS A 49 -34.01 -8.03 -13.92
CA HIS A 49 -34.27 -6.98 -14.88
C HIS A 49 -35.59 -6.27 -14.57
N PHE A 50 -35.62 -4.95 -14.74
CA PHE A 50 -36.83 -4.18 -14.60
C PHE A 50 -37.83 -4.55 -15.70
N PRO A 51 -39.06 -5.02 -15.38
CA PRO A 51 -39.96 -5.65 -16.36
C PRO A 51 -40.23 -4.81 -17.62
N LYS A 52 -40.38 -3.49 -17.46
CA LYS A 52 -40.66 -2.56 -18.57
C LYS A 52 -39.51 -2.47 -19.59
N PHE A 53 -38.27 -2.68 -19.15
CA PHE A 53 -37.05 -2.47 -19.93
C PHE A 53 -36.18 -3.73 -20.00
N ARG A 54 -36.80 -4.92 -19.83
CA ARG A 54 -36.08 -6.20 -19.82
C ARG A 54 -35.27 -6.45 -21.10
N LYS A 55 -35.76 -5.98 -22.26
CA LYS A 55 -35.07 -6.12 -23.55
C LYS A 55 -33.86 -5.18 -23.71
N ASP A 56 -33.66 -4.28 -22.77
CA ASP A 56 -32.62 -3.24 -22.80
C ASP A 56 -31.59 -3.45 -21.68
N SER A 57 -31.62 -4.61 -21.01
CA SER A 57 -30.73 -4.99 -19.91
C SER A 57 -30.66 -3.93 -18.80
N ILE A 58 -31.83 -3.40 -18.43
CA ILE A 58 -31.97 -2.43 -17.34
C ILE A 58 -32.38 -3.15 -16.05
N TYR A 59 -31.69 -2.83 -14.95
CA TYR A 59 -32.01 -3.25 -13.59
C TYR A 59 -32.50 -2.06 -12.77
N LYS A 60 -33.32 -2.32 -11.75
CA LYS A 60 -33.66 -1.31 -10.74
C LYS A 60 -32.85 -1.58 -9.48
N ILE A 61 -32.05 -0.61 -9.05
CA ILE A 61 -31.16 -0.73 -7.89
C ILE A 61 -31.50 0.44 -6.95
N GLY A 62 -32.18 0.12 -5.84
CA GLY A 62 -32.73 1.15 -4.96
C GLY A 62 -33.69 2.09 -5.71
N ASN A 63 -33.37 3.38 -5.71
CA ASN A 63 -34.12 4.41 -6.41
C ASN A 63 -33.66 4.66 -7.86
N ASN A 64 -32.52 4.09 -8.24
CA ASN A 64 -31.89 4.29 -9.54
C ASN A 64 -32.15 3.12 -10.50
N PHE A 65 -31.80 3.34 -11.77
CA PHE A 65 -31.86 2.36 -12.84
C PHE A 65 -30.47 2.16 -13.43
N TYR A 66 -30.02 0.92 -13.53
CA TYR A 66 -28.70 0.58 -14.08
C TYR A 66 -28.81 -0.08 -15.45
N CYS A 67 -28.13 0.48 -16.44
CA CYS A 67 -27.99 -0.08 -17.77
C CYS A 67 -26.69 -0.90 -17.87
N GLU A 68 -26.83 -2.23 -17.93
CA GLU A 68 -25.68 -3.16 -18.03
C GLU A 68 -24.87 -2.95 -19.32
N LEU A 69 -25.54 -2.59 -20.42
CA LEU A 69 -24.91 -2.43 -21.74
C LEU A 69 -24.05 -1.18 -21.81
N CYS A 70 -24.56 -0.07 -21.27
CA CYS A 70 -23.91 1.24 -21.31
C CYS A 70 -23.04 1.52 -20.09
N ASN A 71 -23.05 0.63 -19.09
CA ASN A 71 -22.45 0.83 -17.77
C ASN A 71 -22.84 2.19 -17.15
N LEU A 72 -24.15 2.47 -17.12
CA LEU A 72 -24.71 3.79 -16.80
C LEU A 72 -25.79 3.66 -15.72
N VAL A 73 -25.72 4.51 -14.68
CA VAL A 73 -26.76 4.67 -13.67
C VAL A 73 -27.62 5.88 -14.03
N LEU A 74 -28.94 5.73 -13.92
CA LEU A 74 -29.94 6.72 -14.29
C LEU A 74 -30.85 6.97 -13.09
N PRO A 75 -31.22 8.23 -12.81
CA PRO A 75 -31.93 8.58 -11.57
C PRO A 75 -33.40 8.15 -11.60
N ASP A 76 -34.02 8.07 -12.78
CA ASP A 76 -35.44 7.80 -12.90
C ASP A 76 -35.83 7.09 -14.20
N ILE A 77 -37.11 6.71 -14.27
CA ILE A 77 -37.70 5.98 -15.38
C ILE A 77 -37.79 6.80 -16.68
N THR A 78 -37.93 8.13 -16.57
CA THR A 78 -38.03 9.05 -17.71
C THR A 78 -36.66 9.18 -18.38
N LYS A 79 -35.61 9.43 -17.60
CA LYS A 79 -34.22 9.43 -18.06
C LYS A 79 -33.80 8.09 -18.63
N THR A 80 -34.28 6.99 -18.06
CA THR A 80 -34.07 5.66 -18.63
C THR A 80 -34.74 5.51 -20.00
N ALA A 81 -35.99 5.96 -20.15
CA ALA A 81 -36.71 5.91 -21.43
C ALA A 81 -36.08 6.82 -22.50
N GLU A 82 -35.47 7.94 -22.11
CA GLU A 82 -34.65 8.80 -22.99
C GLU A 82 -33.36 8.08 -23.41
N HIS A 83 -32.63 7.51 -22.44
CA HIS A 83 -31.37 6.81 -22.66
C HIS A 83 -31.47 5.66 -23.67
N ILE A 84 -32.49 4.79 -23.54
CA ILE A 84 -32.64 3.63 -24.43
C ILE A 84 -32.90 4.02 -25.90
N LYS A 85 -33.31 5.27 -26.15
CA LYS A 85 -33.53 5.80 -27.51
C LYS A 85 -32.25 6.37 -28.13
N THR A 86 -31.21 6.59 -27.33
CA THR A 86 -29.92 7.12 -27.83
C THR A 86 -29.26 6.13 -28.78
N ASP A 87 -28.53 6.64 -29.77
CA ASP A 87 -27.85 5.81 -30.74
C ASP A 87 -26.69 5.01 -30.11
N LYS A 88 -26.06 5.54 -29.05
CA LYS A 88 -25.06 4.83 -28.23
C LYS A 88 -25.64 3.53 -27.67
N HIS A 89 -26.81 3.59 -27.03
CA HIS A 89 -27.47 2.40 -26.48
C HIS A 89 -27.87 1.41 -27.58
N LYS A 90 -28.51 1.88 -28.65
CA LYS A 90 -28.93 1.02 -29.77
C LYS A 90 -27.73 0.30 -30.40
N LYS A 91 -26.60 0.98 -30.57
CA LYS A 91 -25.36 0.42 -31.11
C LYS A 91 -24.76 -0.63 -30.18
N LEU A 92 -24.67 -0.36 -28.89
CA LEU A 92 -24.16 -1.33 -27.91
C LEU A 92 -25.08 -2.55 -27.76
N LYS A 93 -26.38 -2.34 -27.93
CA LYS A 93 -27.37 -3.42 -27.92
C LYS A 93 -27.24 -4.34 -29.13
N SER A 94 -26.95 -3.82 -30.32
CA SER A 94 -26.75 -4.63 -31.52
C SER A 94 -25.34 -5.21 -31.64
N ASN A 95 -24.34 -4.48 -31.14
CA ASN A 95 -22.94 -4.86 -31.18
C ASN A 95 -22.25 -4.52 -29.85
N PRO A 96 -22.33 -5.43 -28.86
CA PRO A 96 -21.72 -5.21 -27.55
C PRO A 96 -20.21 -5.05 -27.64
N GLU A 97 -19.65 -4.07 -26.94
CA GLU A 97 -18.20 -3.90 -26.85
C GLU A 97 -17.55 -5.07 -26.10
N THR A 98 -16.83 -5.91 -26.84
CA THR A 98 -16.07 -7.05 -26.32
C THR A 98 -14.78 -6.60 -25.66
N GLU A 99 -14.13 -5.59 -26.23
CA GLU A 99 -12.85 -5.09 -25.75
C GLU A 99 -13.04 -4.28 -24.45
N ALA A 100 -12.05 -4.36 -23.57
CA ALA A 100 -11.97 -3.46 -22.43
C ALA A 100 -11.34 -2.16 -22.91
N LYS A 101 -11.89 -1.01 -22.51
CA LYS A 101 -11.19 0.27 -22.67
C LYS A 101 -9.82 0.14 -22.00
N ALA A 102 -8.78 0.58 -22.69
CA ALA A 102 -7.45 0.65 -22.11
C ALA A 102 -7.47 1.59 -20.90
N PHE A 103 -6.82 1.19 -19.83
CA PHE A 103 -6.69 1.98 -18.61
C PHE A 103 -5.77 3.18 -18.87
N ILE A 104 -6.18 4.39 -18.44
CA ILE A 104 -5.54 5.64 -18.87
C ILE A 104 -4.75 6.33 -17.73
N GLY A 105 -4.90 5.87 -16.49
CA GLY A 105 -4.16 6.41 -15.35
C GLY A 105 -3.72 5.37 -14.35
N GLN A 106 -3.31 5.77 -13.14
CA GLN A 106 -3.16 4.89 -11.97
C GLN A 106 -3.18 5.72 -10.68
N PHE A 107 -3.56 5.08 -9.57
CA PHE A 107 -3.37 5.66 -8.24
C PHE A 107 -1.96 5.37 -7.73
N ASP A 108 -1.25 6.40 -7.28
CA ASP A 108 0.05 6.27 -6.63
C ASP A 108 0.19 7.29 -5.50
N SER A 109 0.45 6.80 -4.28
CA SER A 109 0.80 7.62 -3.11
C SER A 109 -0.17 8.79 -2.82
N GLY A 110 -1.47 8.60 -3.06
CA GLY A 110 -2.52 9.62 -2.86
C GLY A 110 -2.75 10.55 -4.05
N TYR A 111 -2.07 10.31 -5.17
CA TYR A 111 -2.23 11.01 -6.43
C TYR A 111 -2.84 10.09 -7.50
N VAL A 112 -3.42 10.74 -8.50
CA VAL A 112 -3.91 10.13 -9.72
C VAL A 112 -3.02 10.60 -10.87
N ILE A 113 -2.29 9.65 -11.46
CA ILE A 113 -1.37 9.91 -12.57
C ILE A 113 -2.09 9.53 -13.85
N ILE A 114 -2.28 10.48 -14.76
CA ILE A 114 -2.95 10.28 -16.05
C ILE A 114 -2.01 10.76 -17.14
N ASN A 115 -1.37 9.85 -17.85
CA ASN A 115 -0.30 10.14 -18.81
C ASN A 115 0.78 11.08 -18.22
N LYS A 116 0.72 12.37 -18.53
CA LYS A 116 1.68 13.41 -18.10
C LYS A 116 1.14 14.31 -16.99
N VAL A 117 -0.09 14.10 -16.53
CA VAL A 117 -0.75 14.96 -15.54
C VAL A 117 -0.83 14.23 -14.21
N ILE A 118 -0.46 14.92 -13.12
CA ILE A 118 -0.56 14.43 -11.75
C ILE A 118 -1.64 15.24 -11.05
N LEU A 119 -2.68 14.56 -10.58
CA LEU A 119 -3.80 15.14 -9.86
C LEU A 119 -3.77 14.66 -8.42
N ASN A 120 -3.99 15.55 -7.46
CA ASN A 120 -4.30 15.12 -6.09
C ASN A 120 -5.74 14.58 -6.01
N SER A 121 -6.12 14.01 -4.86
CA SER A 121 -7.47 13.47 -4.63
C SER A 121 -8.58 14.48 -4.94
N ASN A 122 -8.45 15.73 -4.48
CA ASN A 122 -9.47 16.77 -4.69
C ASN A 122 -9.63 17.11 -6.18
N GLN A 123 -8.52 17.28 -6.90
CA GLN A 123 -8.53 17.58 -8.33
C GLN A 123 -9.11 16.42 -9.13
N TRP A 124 -8.73 15.18 -8.84
CA TRP A 124 -9.36 14.03 -9.49
C TRP A 124 -10.87 13.98 -9.23
N ASN A 125 -11.31 14.35 -8.03
CA ASN A 125 -12.72 14.42 -7.67
C ASN A 125 -13.43 15.71 -8.13
N SER A 126 -12.79 16.53 -8.97
CA SER A 126 -13.30 17.83 -9.45
C SER A 126 -13.75 18.77 -8.32
N ILE A 127 -13.02 18.74 -7.20
CA ILE A 127 -13.16 19.68 -6.09
C ILE A 127 -12.13 20.79 -6.29
N VAL A 128 -12.60 21.97 -6.66
CA VAL A 128 -11.79 23.16 -6.94
C VAL A 128 -12.33 24.30 -6.09
N ASP A 129 -11.45 25.04 -5.41
CA ASP A 129 -11.78 26.16 -4.52
C ASP A 129 -12.86 25.80 -3.47
N GLY A 130 -12.78 24.59 -2.91
CA GLY A 130 -13.70 24.10 -1.90
C GLY A 130 -15.10 23.74 -2.42
N ARG A 131 -15.33 23.71 -3.75
CA ARG A 131 -16.60 23.32 -4.35
C ARG A 131 -16.43 22.06 -5.20
N CYS A 132 -17.32 21.08 -5.02
CA CYS A 132 -17.38 19.92 -5.91
C CYS A 132 -18.20 20.26 -7.15
N HIS A 133 -17.56 20.29 -8.30
CA HIS A 133 -18.23 20.61 -9.57
C HIS A 133 -19.03 19.43 -10.16
N LEU A 134 -18.82 18.19 -9.68
CA LEU A 134 -19.67 17.04 -10.02
C LEU A 134 -21.00 17.07 -9.25
N CYS A 135 -20.94 17.45 -7.98
CA CYS A 135 -22.09 17.45 -7.08
C CYS A 135 -22.83 18.80 -7.04
N GLU A 136 -22.18 19.88 -7.47
CA GLU A 136 -22.64 21.28 -7.41
C GLU A 136 -22.86 21.80 -5.99
N VAL A 137 -22.04 21.33 -5.04
CA VAL A 137 -22.12 21.69 -3.62
C VAL A 137 -20.78 22.20 -3.12
N ASP A 138 -20.82 23.10 -2.14
CA ASP A 138 -19.62 23.51 -1.42
C ASP A 138 -19.25 22.41 -0.40
N VAL A 139 -17.96 22.11 -0.28
CA VAL A 139 -17.42 20.96 0.43
C VAL A 139 -16.47 21.42 1.52
N GLN A 140 -16.88 21.19 2.78
CA GLN A 140 -16.06 21.49 3.95
C GLN A 140 -15.11 20.33 4.32
N HIS A 141 -15.55 19.09 4.08
CA HIS A 141 -14.80 17.88 4.40
C HIS A 141 -14.65 17.00 3.14
N PRO A 142 -13.64 17.26 2.29
CA PRO A 142 -13.44 16.53 1.05
C PRO A 142 -13.39 15.01 1.22
N ASP A 143 -12.69 14.52 2.25
CA ASP A 143 -12.53 13.08 2.48
C ASP A 143 -13.85 12.34 2.76
N GLU A 144 -14.80 13.00 3.41
CA GLU A 144 -16.14 12.45 3.64
C GLU A 144 -16.98 12.52 2.36
N HIS A 145 -16.88 13.64 1.63
CA HIS A 145 -17.65 13.88 0.42
C HIS A 145 -17.31 12.88 -0.70
N ILE A 146 -16.01 12.62 -0.92
CA ILE A 146 -15.57 11.72 -1.99
C ILE A 146 -16.00 10.26 -1.79
N GLY A 147 -16.37 9.89 -0.55
CA GLY A 147 -16.92 8.57 -0.21
C GLY A 147 -18.43 8.43 -0.41
N VAL A 148 -19.15 9.52 -0.72
CA VAL A 148 -20.61 9.49 -0.92
C VAL A 148 -20.93 8.76 -2.23
N GLU A 149 -21.86 7.80 -2.17
CA GLU A 149 -22.25 6.98 -3.33
C GLU A 149 -22.62 7.81 -4.57
N ASP A 150 -23.48 8.81 -4.41
CA ASP A 150 -23.90 9.68 -5.52
C ASP A 150 -22.71 10.43 -6.16
N HIS A 151 -21.71 10.83 -5.35
CA HIS A 151 -20.49 11.47 -5.84
C HIS A 151 -19.66 10.48 -6.66
N VAL A 152 -19.40 9.29 -6.12
CA VAL A 152 -18.60 8.24 -6.81
C VAL A 152 -19.24 7.83 -8.13
N VAL A 153 -20.57 7.69 -8.15
CA VAL A 153 -21.32 7.35 -9.37
C VAL A 153 -21.19 8.46 -10.42
N ARG A 154 -21.37 9.74 -10.03
CA ARG A 154 -21.17 10.89 -10.93
C ARG A 154 -19.74 11.01 -11.43
N LEU A 155 -18.75 10.78 -10.56
CA LEU A 155 -17.33 10.81 -10.90
C LEU A 155 -17.01 9.81 -12.01
N ILE A 156 -17.47 8.57 -11.85
CA ILE A 156 -17.22 7.49 -12.83
C ILE A 156 -17.97 7.76 -14.15
N GLN A 157 -19.21 8.27 -14.08
CA GLN A 157 -20.00 8.55 -15.28
C GLN A 157 -19.58 9.82 -16.01
N ALA A 158 -18.83 10.71 -15.36
CA ALA A 158 -18.20 11.87 -15.98
C ALA A 158 -16.92 11.42 -16.71
N GLU A 159 -17.12 10.91 -17.93
CA GLU A 159 -16.06 10.43 -18.82
C GLU A 159 -14.95 11.49 -18.97
N THR A 160 -13.69 11.08 -18.83
CA THR A 160 -12.54 11.93 -19.15
C THR A 160 -12.28 11.91 -20.65
N THR A 161 -11.85 13.05 -21.19
CA THR A 161 -11.56 13.22 -22.61
C THR A 161 -10.09 13.58 -22.81
N TYR A 162 -9.50 12.97 -23.85
CA TYR A 162 -8.10 13.09 -24.20
C TYR A 162 -7.96 13.38 -25.69
N GLU A 163 -7.59 14.60 -26.03
CA GLU A 163 -7.44 15.05 -27.41
C GLU A 163 -6.07 15.70 -27.61
N GLY A 164 -5.07 14.91 -28.02
CA GLY A 164 -3.69 15.36 -28.12
C GLY A 164 -3.11 15.66 -26.73
N ASP A 165 -2.82 16.94 -26.46
CA ASP A 165 -2.34 17.42 -25.15
C ASP A 165 -3.47 18.00 -24.28
N ARG A 166 -4.74 17.85 -24.69
CA ARG A 166 -5.92 18.30 -23.93
C ARG A 166 -6.38 17.20 -22.99
N TYR A 167 -6.31 17.46 -21.68
CA TYR A 167 -6.76 16.55 -20.62
C TYR A 167 -7.87 17.21 -19.81
N TYR A 168 -9.09 16.69 -19.91
CA TYR A 168 -10.22 17.30 -19.21
C TYR A 168 -11.35 16.31 -18.92
N ARG A 169 -12.29 16.75 -18.08
CA ARG A 169 -13.55 16.05 -17.80
C ARG A 169 -14.71 17.03 -17.93
N LYS A 170 -15.78 16.62 -18.59
CA LYS A 170 -17.04 17.37 -18.56
C LYS A 170 -17.72 17.14 -17.20
N VAL A 171 -17.97 18.23 -16.47
CA VAL A 171 -18.62 18.25 -15.16
C VAL A 171 -19.89 19.08 -15.28
N ASN A 172 -21.03 18.40 -15.45
CA ASN A 172 -22.32 19.00 -15.81
C ASN A 172 -22.21 19.84 -17.09
N GLU A 173 -22.50 21.14 -17.06
CA GLU A 173 -22.36 22.06 -18.20
C GLU A 173 -20.99 22.74 -18.31
N ASN A 174 -20.07 22.39 -17.41
CA ASN A 174 -18.72 22.94 -17.34
C ASN A 174 -17.67 21.90 -17.70
N TYR A 175 -16.42 22.34 -17.84
CA TYR A 175 -15.27 21.49 -18.14
C TYR A 175 -14.16 21.71 -17.12
N HIS A 176 -13.74 20.63 -16.46
CA HIS A 176 -12.57 20.65 -15.59
C HIS A 176 -11.33 20.29 -16.42
N CYS A 177 -10.44 21.26 -16.61
CA CYS A 177 -9.14 21.04 -17.25
C CYS A 177 -8.14 20.49 -16.22
N PHE A 178 -7.62 19.30 -16.49
CA PHE A 178 -6.66 18.64 -15.60
C PHE A 178 -5.26 19.28 -15.67
N THR A 179 -4.95 19.95 -16.77
CA THR A 179 -3.66 20.61 -16.99
C THR A 179 -3.46 21.84 -16.10
N CYS A 180 -4.47 22.72 -16.04
CA CYS A 180 -4.41 23.94 -15.21
C CYS A 180 -5.24 23.83 -13.93
N LYS A 181 -5.90 22.70 -13.70
CA LYS A 181 -6.69 22.36 -12.51
C LYS A 181 -7.84 23.36 -12.24
N LYS A 182 -8.39 23.94 -13.31
CA LYS A 182 -9.48 24.94 -13.27
C LYS A 182 -10.71 24.43 -14.01
N VAL A 183 -11.86 24.97 -13.63
CA VAL A 183 -13.16 24.69 -14.25
C VAL A 183 -13.59 25.87 -15.12
N PHE A 184 -14.05 25.58 -16.33
CA PHE A 184 -14.45 26.55 -17.33
C PHE A 184 -15.90 26.33 -17.77
N SER A 185 -16.58 27.41 -18.12
CA SER A 185 -17.86 27.35 -18.83
C SER A 185 -17.67 26.76 -20.22
N THR A 186 -18.76 26.30 -20.86
CA THR A 186 -18.70 25.83 -22.25
C THR A 186 -18.18 26.90 -23.23
N GLU A 187 -18.50 28.17 -22.99
CA GLU A 187 -18.10 29.29 -23.85
C GLU A 187 -16.60 29.63 -23.72
N ASP A 188 -16.07 29.56 -22.50
CA ASP A 188 -14.67 29.88 -22.22
C ASP A 188 -13.73 28.72 -22.53
N PHE A 189 -14.26 27.48 -22.54
CA PHE A 189 -13.45 26.28 -22.65
C PHE A 189 -12.69 26.15 -23.98
N GLU A 190 -13.23 26.59 -25.11
CA GLU A 190 -12.41 26.52 -26.34
C GLU A 190 -11.29 27.56 -26.36
N ASN A 191 -11.55 28.74 -25.76
CA ASN A 191 -10.58 29.84 -25.73
C ASN A 191 -9.48 29.62 -24.70
N HIS A 192 -9.77 28.91 -23.60
CA HIS A 192 -8.80 28.71 -22.52
C HIS A 192 -7.56 27.94 -22.98
N TRP A 193 -7.63 27.11 -24.01
CA TRP A 193 -6.48 26.34 -24.50
C TRP A 193 -5.31 27.22 -24.95
N SER A 194 -5.60 28.42 -25.45
CA SER A 194 -4.57 29.40 -25.85
C SER A 194 -3.81 30.00 -24.66
N THR A 195 -4.44 30.02 -23.49
CA THR A 195 -3.91 30.57 -22.24
C THR A 195 -3.75 29.50 -21.16
N CYS A 196 -3.91 28.22 -21.53
CA CYS A 196 -3.74 27.09 -20.65
C CYS A 196 -2.25 26.97 -20.40
N GLU A 197 -1.78 27.74 -19.43
CA GLU A 197 -0.45 27.56 -18.87
C GLU A 197 -0.42 26.11 -18.38
N ASN A 198 0.38 25.30 -19.07
CA ASN A 198 0.76 23.98 -18.63
C ASN A 198 1.51 24.14 -17.30
N TYR A 199 0.79 24.38 -16.21
CA TYR A 199 1.36 24.48 -14.89
C TYR A 199 2.03 23.15 -14.50
N ASP A 200 1.61 22.05 -15.14
CA ASP A 200 2.13 20.70 -14.92
C ASP A 200 2.53 19.93 -16.19
N VAL A 201 2.81 20.58 -17.33
CA VAL A 201 3.94 20.05 -18.11
C VAL A 201 5.14 20.51 -17.32
N ILE A 202 5.47 19.75 -16.27
CA ILE A 202 6.72 19.91 -15.55
C ILE A 202 7.79 19.75 -16.63
N ASP A 203 8.27 20.88 -17.14
CA ASP A 203 9.61 20.96 -17.66
C ASP A 203 10.47 20.74 -16.43
N ILE A 204 10.81 19.48 -16.17
CA ILE A 204 11.64 19.02 -15.05
C ILE A 204 12.94 19.85 -15.00
N ASN A 205 13.31 20.46 -16.12
CA ASN A 205 14.43 21.39 -16.25
C ASN A 205 14.18 22.76 -15.60
N LYS A 206 12.95 23.27 -15.51
CA LYS A 206 12.63 24.53 -14.81
C LYS A 206 12.65 24.40 -13.30
N LEU A 207 12.39 23.20 -12.74
CA LEU A 207 12.56 22.92 -11.31
C LEU A 207 14.04 22.83 -10.89
N LYS A 208 14.97 22.65 -11.85
CA LYS A 208 16.43 22.75 -11.63
C LYS A 208 16.96 24.18 -11.65
N ALA A 209 16.22 25.12 -12.25
CA ALA A 209 16.52 26.54 -12.19
C ALA A 209 15.91 27.10 -10.90
N GLY A 210 16.71 27.17 -9.83
CA GLY A 210 16.25 27.50 -8.48
C GLY A 210 15.36 28.75 -8.37
N PRO A 211 14.58 28.88 -7.28
CA PRO A 211 13.59 29.93 -7.13
C PRO A 211 14.23 31.32 -7.16
N SER A 212 13.84 32.11 -8.17
CA SER A 212 13.97 33.57 -8.10
C SER A 212 13.17 34.07 -6.90
N THR A 213 13.85 34.84 -6.07
CA THR A 213 13.39 35.27 -4.75
C THR A 213 12.02 35.98 -4.80
N LYS A 214 11.04 35.42 -4.07
CA LYS A 214 9.95 36.08 -3.29
C LYS A 214 8.58 35.36 -3.39
N SER A 215 8.42 34.25 -2.67
CA SER A 215 7.17 33.93 -1.96
C SER A 215 7.47 32.83 -0.94
N LYS A 216 7.09 33.04 0.33
CA LYS A 216 7.39 32.12 1.44
C LYS A 216 6.10 31.45 1.90
N GLY A 217 6.13 30.11 1.93
CA GLY A 217 5.26 29.29 2.78
C GLY A 217 4.09 28.61 2.06
N THR A 218 4.38 27.51 1.35
CA THR A 218 3.49 26.35 1.02
C THR A 218 4.12 25.48 -0.08
N VAL A 219 4.85 26.10 -1.01
CA VAL A 219 5.43 25.44 -2.20
C VAL A 219 6.52 24.41 -1.89
N THR A 220 7.23 24.55 -0.77
CA THR A 220 8.39 23.69 -0.43
C THR A 220 8.00 22.25 -0.08
N ASP A 221 6.84 22.04 0.53
CA ASP A 221 6.40 20.70 0.95
C ASP A 221 5.91 19.86 -0.24
N ASP A 222 5.26 20.50 -1.22
CA ASP A 222 4.86 19.86 -2.46
C ASP A 222 6.07 19.54 -3.37
N ILE A 223 7.09 20.39 -3.40
CA ILE A 223 8.34 20.12 -4.13
C ILE A 223 9.04 18.86 -3.58
N LEU A 224 9.14 18.73 -2.26
CA LEU A 224 9.76 17.57 -1.63
C LEU A 224 8.99 16.28 -1.94
N LYS A 225 7.64 16.33 -1.90
CA LYS A 225 6.79 15.18 -2.24
C LYS A 225 6.89 14.79 -3.72
N VAL A 226 6.97 15.76 -4.63
CA VAL A 226 7.15 15.49 -6.07
C VAL A 226 8.52 14.87 -6.34
N ALA A 227 9.59 15.35 -5.69
CA ALA A 227 10.92 14.75 -5.82
C ALA A 227 10.96 13.31 -5.27
N GLU A 228 10.28 13.05 -4.15
CA GLU A 228 10.14 11.70 -3.58
C GLU A 228 9.36 10.76 -4.52
N LEU A 229 8.30 11.27 -5.17
CA LEU A 229 7.54 10.55 -6.18
C LEU A 229 8.38 10.23 -7.42
N GLU A 230 9.16 11.18 -7.94
CA GLU A 230 10.06 10.93 -9.08
C GLU A 230 11.06 9.83 -8.75
N LYS A 231 11.64 9.86 -7.54
CA LYS A 231 12.55 8.82 -7.07
C LYS A 231 11.86 7.45 -7.06
N LYS A 232 10.66 7.35 -6.50
CA LYS A 232 9.86 6.10 -6.49
C LYS A 232 9.50 5.61 -7.89
N LEU A 233 9.13 6.51 -8.81
CA LEU A 233 8.82 6.15 -10.20
C LEU A 233 10.06 5.61 -10.93
N VAL A 234 11.22 6.24 -10.74
CA VAL A 234 12.50 5.75 -11.28
C VAL A 234 12.88 4.40 -10.68
N GLU A 235 12.65 4.19 -9.38
CA GLU A 235 12.91 2.91 -8.70
C GLU A 235 12.12 1.75 -9.32
N THR A 236 10.90 1.98 -9.82
CA THR A 236 10.11 0.94 -10.51
C THR A 236 10.77 0.44 -11.80
N LEU A 237 11.65 1.24 -12.41
CA LEU A 237 12.34 0.93 -13.66
C LEU A 237 13.69 0.22 -13.45
N HIS A 238 14.13 -0.01 -12.21
CA HIS A 238 15.32 -0.81 -11.91
C HIS A 238 15.29 -2.22 -12.50
N VAL A 239 14.11 -2.76 -12.81
CA VAL A 239 14.00 -4.06 -13.49
C VAL A 239 14.55 -3.99 -14.91
N ALA A 240 14.34 -2.87 -15.61
CA ALA A 240 14.73 -2.65 -17.00
C ALA A 240 16.07 -1.90 -17.14
N TYR A 241 16.57 -1.28 -16.08
CA TYR A 241 17.76 -0.42 -16.12
C TYR A 241 18.76 -0.70 -14.99
N ASN A 242 20.03 -0.50 -15.27
CA ASN A 242 21.07 -0.26 -14.26
C ASN A 242 21.19 1.26 -14.10
N ILE A 243 20.87 1.78 -12.92
CA ILE A 243 20.80 3.23 -12.66
C ILE A 243 22.10 3.66 -11.97
N ASP A 244 22.74 4.68 -12.54
CA ASP A 244 23.96 5.31 -12.04
C ASP A 244 23.63 6.77 -11.67
N GLU A 245 23.24 6.95 -10.41
CA GLU A 245 22.83 8.25 -9.87
C GLU A 245 23.97 9.27 -9.90
N GLU A 246 25.23 8.83 -9.74
CA GLU A 246 26.41 9.71 -9.74
C GLU A 246 26.59 10.39 -11.10
N ASN A 247 26.40 9.64 -12.18
CA ASN A 247 26.55 10.15 -13.55
C ASN A 247 25.22 10.62 -14.15
N ASN A 248 24.11 10.52 -13.41
CA ASN A 248 22.76 10.85 -13.87
C ASN A 248 22.36 10.10 -15.16
N ILE A 249 22.80 8.85 -15.30
CA ILE A 249 22.49 7.95 -16.43
C ILE A 249 21.85 6.64 -15.97
N ALA A 250 20.99 6.08 -16.81
CA ALA A 250 20.42 4.76 -16.67
C ALA A 250 20.75 3.93 -17.91
N ILE A 251 21.37 2.77 -17.72
CA ILE A 251 21.78 1.87 -18.80
C ILE A 251 20.70 0.80 -18.97
N CYS A 252 20.06 0.75 -20.14
CA CYS A 252 19.02 -0.22 -20.43
C CYS A 252 19.60 -1.64 -20.41
N LYS A 253 19.01 -2.54 -19.61
CA LYS A 253 19.46 -3.94 -19.50
C LYS A 253 19.21 -4.76 -20.77
N TYR A 254 18.32 -4.31 -21.65
CA TYR A 254 17.96 -5.03 -22.86
C TYR A 254 18.90 -4.74 -24.03
N CYS A 255 19.30 -3.49 -24.25
CA CYS A 255 20.19 -3.11 -25.37
C CYS A 255 21.49 -2.42 -24.96
N GLY A 256 21.70 -2.11 -23.67
CA GLY A 256 22.88 -1.41 -23.19
C GLY A 256 22.91 0.09 -23.49
N GLU A 257 21.86 0.67 -24.08
CA GLU A 257 21.81 2.11 -24.35
C GLU A 257 21.70 2.90 -23.04
N ALA A 258 22.59 3.89 -22.88
CA ALA A 258 22.56 4.83 -21.77
C ALA A 258 21.58 5.97 -22.07
N VAL A 259 20.61 6.17 -21.18
CA VAL A 259 19.64 7.27 -21.23
C VAL A 259 19.75 8.12 -19.96
N ALA A 260 19.30 9.37 -19.96
CA ALA A 260 19.26 10.16 -18.73
C ALA A 260 18.30 9.55 -17.70
N ILE A 261 18.61 9.65 -16.40
CA ILE A 261 17.70 9.23 -15.31
C ILE A 261 16.50 10.17 -15.28
N ASN A 262 15.53 9.84 -16.12
CA ASN A 262 14.27 10.53 -16.24
C ASN A 262 13.24 9.48 -16.63
N PHE A 263 12.21 9.31 -15.79
CA PHE A 263 11.19 8.28 -15.95
C PHE A 263 10.59 8.26 -17.37
N LYS A 264 10.34 9.44 -17.95
CA LYS A 264 9.78 9.57 -19.30
C LYS A 264 10.75 9.09 -20.36
N THR A 265 12.02 9.49 -20.30
CA THR A 265 13.06 9.06 -21.24
C THR A 265 13.24 7.54 -21.18
N MET A 266 13.28 6.98 -19.98
CA MET A 266 13.44 5.54 -19.75
C MET A 266 12.22 4.74 -20.25
N ILE A 267 10.98 5.15 -19.94
CA ILE A 267 9.79 4.46 -20.46
C ILE A 267 9.69 4.56 -21.99
N THR A 268 9.98 5.73 -22.55
CA THR A 268 9.87 5.93 -24.01
C THR A 268 10.86 5.02 -24.73
N HIS A 269 12.09 4.93 -24.25
CA HIS A 269 13.08 3.99 -24.77
C HIS A 269 12.57 2.53 -24.74
N VAL A 270 12.04 2.05 -23.60
CA VAL A 270 11.54 0.67 -23.51
C VAL A 270 10.38 0.42 -24.48
N LYS A 271 9.46 1.38 -24.60
CA LYS A 271 8.32 1.27 -25.51
C LYS A 271 8.75 1.24 -26.98
N ASP A 272 9.66 2.13 -27.38
CA ASP A 272 10.00 2.32 -28.78
C ASP A 272 10.98 1.26 -29.31
N GLN A 273 11.87 0.77 -28.44
CA GLN A 273 12.96 -0.14 -28.82
C GLN A 273 12.67 -1.61 -28.48
N HIS A 274 11.91 -1.90 -27.43
CA HIS A 274 11.75 -3.27 -26.91
C HIS A 274 10.32 -3.80 -26.98
N ASN A 275 9.31 -2.94 -27.09
CA ASN A 275 7.89 -3.34 -27.15
C ASN A 275 7.29 -3.25 -28.56
N LYS A 276 8.10 -3.17 -29.62
CA LYS A 276 7.57 -3.33 -30.97
C LYS A 276 7.02 -4.76 -31.10
N PRO A 277 5.75 -4.94 -31.50
CA PRO A 277 5.20 -6.27 -31.71
C PRO A 277 5.95 -6.90 -32.88
N GLU A 278 6.84 -7.85 -32.59
CA GLU A 278 7.48 -8.63 -33.63
C GLU A 278 6.41 -9.37 -34.44
N ALA A 279 6.54 -9.25 -35.76
CA ALA A 279 5.76 -10.01 -36.72
C ALA A 279 5.91 -11.51 -36.41
N LYS A 280 4.77 -12.21 -36.37
CA LYS A 280 4.67 -13.65 -36.09
C LYS A 280 5.77 -14.45 -36.82
N PRO A 281 6.50 -15.34 -36.13
CA PRO A 281 7.42 -16.25 -36.79
C PRO A 281 6.62 -17.18 -37.71
N LYS A 282 7.01 -17.19 -38.99
CA LYS A 282 6.60 -18.25 -39.94
C LYS A 282 7.46 -19.49 -39.67
N GLY A 283 6.79 -20.60 -39.38
CA GLY A 283 7.26 -21.93 -39.76
C GLY A 283 7.82 -22.79 -38.63
N SER A 284 7.02 -23.79 -38.23
CA SER A 284 7.42 -25.20 -38.35
C SER A 284 6.18 -26.08 -38.17
N ASP A 285 5.78 -26.74 -39.26
CA ASP A 285 5.02 -27.98 -39.21
C ASP A 285 5.81 -29.02 -38.41
N GLU A 286 5.20 -29.63 -37.40
CA GLU A 286 5.12 -31.09 -37.33
C GLU A 286 4.13 -31.53 -36.24
N SER A 287 3.33 -32.49 -36.65
CA SER A 287 2.21 -33.11 -35.96
C SER A 287 2.61 -33.84 -34.68
N SER A 288 1.93 -33.51 -33.57
CA SER A 288 1.56 -34.50 -32.56
C SER A 288 0.23 -34.11 -31.95
N GLU A 289 -0.74 -35.03 -32.01
CA GLU A 289 -2.01 -34.95 -31.29
C GLU A 289 -1.73 -35.15 -29.79
N ASP A 290 -1.17 -34.14 -29.13
CA ASP A 290 -1.16 -34.11 -27.67
C ASP A 290 -2.58 -33.78 -27.20
N GLU A 291 -3.18 -34.77 -26.55
CA GLU A 291 -4.44 -34.66 -25.84
C GLU A 291 -4.33 -33.48 -24.85
N VAL A 292 -4.94 -32.34 -25.21
CA VAL A 292 -4.98 -31.15 -24.37
C VAL A 292 -5.80 -31.49 -23.13
N VAL A 293 -5.12 -31.98 -22.10
CA VAL A 293 -5.68 -32.07 -20.75
C VAL A 293 -5.90 -30.64 -20.31
N TYR A 294 -7.12 -30.14 -20.51
CA TYR A 294 -7.58 -28.88 -19.96
C TYR A 294 -7.43 -28.97 -18.44
N GLN A 295 -6.32 -28.43 -17.90
CA GLN A 295 -6.20 -28.21 -16.47
C GLN A 295 -7.40 -27.34 -16.07
N GLU A 296 -8.25 -27.88 -15.20
CA GLU A 296 -9.36 -27.12 -14.64
C GLU A 296 -8.84 -25.77 -14.16
N VAL A 297 -9.39 -24.68 -14.71
CA VAL A 297 -9.00 -23.32 -14.34
C VAL A 297 -9.14 -23.20 -12.82
N PRO A 298 -8.03 -23.03 -12.07
CA PRO A 298 -8.10 -23.07 -10.62
C PRO A 298 -9.02 -21.96 -10.12
N ASP A 299 -10.04 -22.31 -9.32
CA ASP A 299 -10.85 -21.29 -8.65
C ASP A 299 -10.00 -20.62 -7.55
N TYR A 300 -9.33 -19.53 -7.95
CA TYR A 300 -8.50 -18.71 -7.06
C TYR A 300 -9.29 -18.17 -5.86
N GLY A 301 -10.60 -17.94 -6.00
CA GLY A 301 -11.47 -17.48 -4.92
C GLY A 301 -11.64 -18.56 -3.85
N LYS A 302 -11.97 -19.79 -4.27
CA LYS A 302 -12.03 -20.96 -3.38
C LYS A 302 -10.69 -21.22 -2.70
N ARG A 303 -9.59 -21.27 -3.46
CA ARG A 303 -8.24 -21.50 -2.92
C ARG A 303 -7.84 -20.45 -1.88
N ARG A 304 -8.20 -19.18 -2.12
CA ARG A 304 -7.92 -18.09 -1.19
C ARG A 304 -8.81 -18.14 0.06
N SER A 305 -10.07 -18.51 -0.08
CA SER A 305 -10.97 -18.78 1.05
C SER A 305 -10.44 -19.90 1.94
N GLU A 306 -10.06 -21.03 1.34
CA GLU A 306 -9.43 -22.15 2.05
C GLU A 306 -8.11 -21.75 2.72
N LEU A 307 -7.28 -20.95 2.05
CA LEU A 307 -6.04 -20.44 2.63
C LEU A 307 -6.31 -19.50 3.80
N SER A 308 -7.33 -18.65 3.71
CA SER A 308 -7.77 -17.75 4.79
C SER A 308 -8.24 -18.55 6.02
N GLN A 309 -9.08 -19.56 5.81
CA GLN A 309 -9.54 -20.46 6.86
C GLN A 309 -8.37 -21.22 7.51
N TYR A 310 -7.46 -21.74 6.68
CA TYR A 310 -6.26 -22.41 7.16
C TYR A 310 -5.37 -21.46 7.97
N GLY A 311 -5.14 -20.24 7.48
CA GLY A 311 -4.38 -19.22 8.19
C GLY A 311 -5.01 -18.88 9.54
N LYS A 312 -6.32 -18.63 9.59
CA LYS A 312 -7.05 -18.28 10.82
C LYS A 312 -6.87 -19.35 11.91
N LYS A 313 -6.89 -20.63 11.55
CA LYS A 313 -6.66 -21.75 12.48
C LYS A 313 -5.26 -21.75 13.10
N HIS A 314 -4.30 -21.13 12.43
CA HIS A 314 -2.88 -21.11 12.82
C HIS A 314 -2.37 -19.69 13.08
N SER A 315 -3.27 -18.78 13.48
CA SER A 315 -2.94 -17.39 13.83
C SER A 315 -2.27 -16.60 12.69
N ILE A 316 -2.58 -16.91 11.44
CA ILE A 316 -2.14 -16.17 10.25
C ILE A 316 -3.33 -15.44 9.62
N LYS A 317 -3.27 -14.11 9.56
CA LYS A 317 -4.30 -13.25 8.95
C LYS A 317 -3.84 -12.82 7.56
N LEU A 318 -4.62 -13.12 6.52
CA LEU A 318 -4.36 -12.59 5.18
C LEU A 318 -4.56 -11.07 5.15
N ASN A 319 -3.69 -10.35 4.44
CA ASN A 319 -3.83 -8.92 4.21
C ASN A 319 -4.98 -8.62 3.21
N HIS A 320 -5.31 -7.34 3.03
CA HIS A 320 -6.42 -6.89 2.16
C HIS A 320 -6.30 -7.45 0.73
N ASN A 321 -5.12 -7.37 0.12
CA ASN A 321 -4.86 -7.93 -1.22
C ASN A 321 -4.69 -9.45 -1.23
N GLY A 322 -4.53 -10.08 -0.05
CA GLY A 322 -4.37 -11.52 0.19
C GLY A 322 -3.20 -12.16 -0.54
N GLY A 323 -2.23 -11.35 -0.96
CA GLY A 323 -0.95 -11.81 -1.47
C GLY A 323 0.02 -12.20 -0.35
N LYS A 324 -0.25 -11.78 0.90
CA LYS A 324 0.54 -12.13 2.09
C LYS A 324 -0.36 -12.47 3.28
N GLY A 325 0.16 -13.28 4.20
CA GLY A 325 -0.42 -13.53 5.53
C GLY A 325 0.51 -13.03 6.62
N LEU A 326 -0.02 -12.26 7.56
CA LEU A 326 0.68 -11.88 8.79
C LEU A 326 0.43 -12.96 9.84
N CYS A 327 1.49 -13.65 10.27
CA CYS A 327 1.39 -14.50 11.45
C CYS A 327 1.39 -13.62 12.71
N LEU A 328 0.28 -13.58 13.45
CA LEU A 328 0.12 -12.76 14.66
C LEU A 328 1.01 -13.23 15.82
N LEU A 329 1.34 -14.53 15.85
CA LEU A 329 2.26 -15.11 16.83
C LEU A 329 3.70 -14.64 16.62
N CYS A 330 4.24 -14.90 15.43
CA CYS A 330 5.63 -14.60 15.08
C CYS A 330 5.85 -13.15 14.59
N ASP A 331 4.78 -12.38 14.42
CA ASP A 331 4.76 -11.04 13.83
C ASP A 331 5.56 -10.93 12.51
N LYS A 332 5.32 -11.89 11.61
CA LYS A 332 6.03 -12.03 10.34
C LYS A 332 5.06 -12.19 9.17
N TYR A 333 5.35 -11.47 8.08
CA TYR A 333 4.66 -11.65 6.81
C TYR A 333 5.17 -12.86 6.04
N ILE A 334 4.24 -13.63 5.51
CA ILE A 334 4.47 -14.85 4.76
C ILE A 334 3.75 -14.71 3.43
N SER A 335 4.37 -15.11 2.32
CA SER A 335 3.67 -15.17 1.03
C SER A 335 2.42 -16.05 1.13
N ALA A 336 1.29 -15.60 0.54
CA ALA A 336 -0.01 -16.25 0.63
C ALA A 336 -0.10 -17.52 -0.23
N HIS A 337 0.72 -18.50 0.14
CA HIS A 337 0.71 -19.83 -0.42
C HIS A 337 0.62 -20.87 0.70
N LYS A 338 -0.22 -21.89 0.51
CA LYS A 338 -0.49 -22.91 1.53
C LYS A 338 0.77 -23.66 1.98
N SER A 339 1.71 -23.92 1.06
CA SER A 339 3.00 -24.54 1.41
C SER A 339 3.84 -23.63 2.31
N ASN A 340 3.86 -22.33 2.05
CA ASN A 340 4.61 -21.36 2.85
C ASN A 340 4.03 -21.23 4.25
N PHE A 341 2.69 -21.24 4.39
CA PHE A 341 2.05 -21.26 5.70
C PHE A 341 2.41 -22.54 6.45
N LYS A 342 2.32 -23.71 5.80
CA LYS A 342 2.73 -24.99 6.40
C LYS A 342 4.19 -24.98 6.86
N ALA A 343 5.11 -24.48 6.02
CA ALA A 343 6.53 -24.38 6.34
C ALA A 343 6.76 -23.45 7.53
N HIS A 344 6.16 -22.26 7.53
CA HIS A 344 6.24 -21.31 8.63
C HIS A 344 5.71 -21.89 9.94
N ILE A 345 4.50 -22.49 9.91
CA ILE A 345 3.87 -23.09 11.09
C ILE A 345 4.78 -24.17 11.67
N LYS A 346 5.39 -25.01 10.83
CA LYS A 346 6.31 -26.08 11.27
C LYS A 346 7.67 -25.55 11.76
N GLY A 347 8.00 -24.28 11.50
CA GLY A 347 9.27 -23.67 11.87
C GLY A 347 9.46 -23.54 13.38
N ALA A 348 10.72 -23.58 13.83
CA ALA A 348 11.08 -23.58 15.25
C ALA A 348 10.52 -22.38 16.02
N ILE A 349 10.61 -21.17 15.45
CA ILE A 349 10.08 -19.94 16.07
C ILE A 349 8.57 -20.04 16.30
N HIS A 350 7.79 -20.42 15.28
CA HIS A 350 6.33 -20.52 15.43
C HIS A 350 5.94 -21.58 16.45
N GLN A 351 6.60 -22.75 16.39
CA GLN A 351 6.39 -23.82 17.36
C GLN A 351 6.76 -23.40 18.77
N GLY A 352 7.82 -22.61 18.94
CA GLY A 352 8.24 -22.12 20.24
C GLY A 352 7.22 -21.17 20.86
N HIS A 353 6.66 -20.23 20.09
CA HIS A 353 5.57 -19.37 20.58
C HIS A 353 4.33 -20.17 20.99
N LEU A 354 3.98 -21.23 20.26
CA LEU A 354 2.87 -22.11 20.66
C LEU A 354 3.13 -22.78 22.01
N VAL A 355 4.38 -23.18 22.29
CA VAL A 355 4.76 -23.74 23.60
C VAL A 355 4.67 -22.69 24.70
N LEU A 356 5.20 -21.48 24.48
CA LEU A 356 5.13 -20.39 25.47
C LEU A 356 3.70 -19.95 25.80
N LEU A 357 2.77 -20.10 24.85
CA LEU A 357 1.34 -19.84 25.07
C LEU A 357 0.58 -21.03 25.67
N GLY A 358 1.24 -22.17 25.95
CA GLY A 358 0.59 -23.38 26.45
C GLY A 358 -0.33 -24.07 25.43
N LEU A 359 -0.21 -23.72 24.15
CA LEU A 359 -1.00 -24.32 23.05
C LEU A 359 -0.35 -25.58 22.49
N LYS A 360 0.89 -25.88 22.91
CA LYS A 360 1.63 -27.07 22.54
C LYS A 360 2.53 -27.51 23.69
N GLU A 361 2.66 -28.82 23.88
CA GLU A 361 3.64 -29.35 24.83
C GLU A 361 5.08 -29.08 24.37
N PRO A 362 6.00 -28.73 25.29
CA PRO A 362 7.41 -28.64 24.98
C PRO A 362 7.94 -30.00 24.51
N LYS A 363 8.74 -30.02 23.45
CA LYS A 363 9.48 -31.23 23.04
C LYS A 363 10.46 -31.62 24.14
N GLU A 364 10.64 -32.93 24.32
CA GLU A 364 11.72 -33.49 25.14
C GLU A 364 13.05 -32.86 24.73
N GLY A 365 13.71 -32.16 25.66
CA GLY A 365 14.97 -31.45 25.40
C GLY A 365 14.89 -29.92 25.41
N HIS A 366 13.70 -29.30 25.40
CA HIS A 366 13.55 -27.90 25.83
C HIS A 366 13.69 -27.85 27.36
N LYS A 367 14.91 -28.12 27.86
CA LYS A 367 15.21 -28.01 29.28
C LYS A 367 15.03 -26.55 29.67
N THR A 368 14.18 -26.36 30.67
CA THR A 368 13.96 -25.08 31.34
C THR A 368 15.28 -24.54 31.88
N THR A 369 15.51 -23.25 31.61
CA THR A 369 16.50 -22.37 32.25
C THR A 369 17.95 -22.82 32.11
N GLU A 370 18.52 -22.67 30.90
CA GLU A 370 19.95 -22.34 30.85
C GLU A 370 20.19 -21.06 31.66
N VAL A 371 21.21 -21.06 32.51
CA VAL A 371 21.53 -19.93 33.36
C VAL A 371 22.34 -18.92 32.54
N TYR A 372 21.78 -17.74 32.30
CA TYR A 372 22.49 -16.57 31.79
C TYR A 372 22.51 -15.49 32.86
N GLN A 373 23.47 -14.57 32.74
CA GLN A 373 23.45 -13.36 33.56
C GLN A 373 22.49 -12.36 32.92
N SER A 374 21.77 -11.64 33.76
CA SER A 374 20.89 -10.57 33.33
C SER A 374 21.15 -9.32 34.17
N LYS A 375 21.12 -8.15 33.55
CA LYS A 375 21.19 -6.86 34.26
C LYS A 375 19.95 -6.02 33.98
N SER A 376 19.58 -5.14 34.90
CA SER A 376 18.55 -4.15 34.62
C SER A 376 19.00 -3.25 33.47
N ILE A 377 18.06 -2.79 32.66
CA ILE A 377 18.35 -1.77 31.66
C ILE A 377 18.85 -0.47 32.30
N LEU A 378 18.41 -0.16 33.51
CA LEU A 378 18.85 1.02 34.27
C LEU A 378 20.28 0.88 34.82
N ASP A 379 20.85 -0.34 34.83
CA ASP A 379 22.26 -0.55 35.20
C ASP A 379 23.20 -0.32 34.00
N CYS A 380 22.70 0.24 32.89
CA CYS A 380 23.47 0.54 31.70
C CYS A 380 23.65 2.05 31.55
N SER A 381 24.77 2.47 30.97
CA SER A 381 24.88 3.87 30.50
C SER A 381 24.00 4.02 29.26
N ILE A 382 23.02 4.92 29.30
CA ILE A 382 22.11 5.17 28.19
C ILE A 382 22.32 6.59 27.69
N THR A 383 22.46 6.75 26.38
CA THR A 383 22.46 8.05 25.72
C THR A 383 21.43 8.07 24.60
N TYR A 384 20.95 9.25 24.23
CA TYR A 384 19.95 9.43 23.17
C TYR A 384 20.40 10.45 22.14
N SER A 385 20.22 10.13 20.86
CA SER A 385 20.44 11.04 19.75
C SER A 385 19.11 11.52 19.18
N GLN A 386 18.84 12.81 19.31
CA GLN A 386 17.60 13.42 18.81
C GLN A 386 17.56 13.47 17.27
N SER A 387 18.70 13.66 16.59
CA SER A 387 18.73 13.76 15.13
C SER A 387 18.36 12.44 14.46
N GLU A 388 18.86 11.33 15.00
CA GLU A 388 18.61 10.00 14.44
C GLU A 388 17.44 9.27 15.09
N LYS A 389 16.87 9.82 16.18
CA LYS A 389 15.85 9.16 17.01
C LYS A 389 16.31 7.76 17.46
N MET A 390 17.54 7.69 17.99
CA MET A 390 18.20 6.44 18.40
C MET A 390 18.70 6.49 19.84
N PHE A 391 18.60 5.36 20.53
CA PHE A 391 19.23 5.15 21.84
C PHE A 391 20.54 4.41 21.67
N SER A 392 21.57 4.80 22.44
CA SER A 392 22.84 4.09 22.54
C SER A 392 23.04 3.58 23.97
N ILE A 393 23.61 2.39 24.10
CA ILE A 393 23.81 1.70 25.37
C ILE A 393 25.29 1.37 25.53
N ASN A 394 25.87 1.82 26.65
CA ASN A 394 27.30 1.78 26.97
C ASN A 394 28.22 2.37 25.89
N ASN A 395 27.69 3.23 25.01
CA ASN A 395 28.37 3.76 23.81
C ASN A 395 28.84 2.70 22.80
N ASP A 396 28.40 1.45 22.96
CA ASP A 396 28.82 0.33 22.12
C ASP A 396 27.73 -0.05 21.13
N VAL A 397 26.46 0.14 21.51
CA VAL A 397 25.33 -0.39 20.74
C VAL A 397 24.19 0.60 20.63
N SER A 398 23.69 0.78 19.40
CA SER A 398 22.63 1.73 19.09
C SER A 398 21.41 1.06 18.46
N PHE A 399 20.20 1.54 18.75
CA PHE A 399 18.94 1.02 18.17
C PHE A 399 17.96 2.14 17.91
N ASP A 400 17.02 1.89 16.99
CA ASP A 400 15.91 2.80 16.75
C ASP A 400 14.97 2.92 17.96
N LEU A 401 14.30 4.06 18.04
CA LEU A 401 13.29 4.38 19.04
C LEU A 401 12.30 3.24 19.29
N ASN A 402 11.74 2.66 18.23
CA ASN A 402 10.68 1.68 18.36
C ASN A 402 11.21 0.40 18.97
N SER A 403 12.36 -0.09 18.48
CA SER A 403 12.98 -1.29 19.04
C SER A 403 13.34 -1.10 20.52
N PHE A 404 13.85 0.07 20.91
CA PHE A 404 14.14 0.36 22.32
C PHE A 404 12.89 0.21 23.20
N PHE A 405 11.73 0.68 22.75
CA PHE A 405 10.44 0.54 23.46
C PHE A 405 9.65 -0.74 23.11
N PHE A 406 10.27 -1.73 22.45
CA PHE A 406 9.63 -2.99 22.04
C PHE A 406 8.42 -2.80 21.11
N ILE A 407 8.39 -1.69 20.38
CA ILE A 407 7.34 -1.34 19.43
C ILE A 407 7.80 -1.77 18.03
N LYS A 408 6.88 -2.34 17.26
CA LYS A 408 7.09 -2.60 15.83
C LYS A 408 5.91 -2.07 15.01
N PRO A 409 6.16 -1.17 14.05
CA PRO A 409 5.14 -0.80 13.08
C PRO A 409 4.69 -2.03 12.29
N VAL A 410 3.37 -2.24 12.19
CA VAL A 410 2.81 -3.31 11.37
C VAL A 410 2.72 -2.79 9.95
N GLU A 411 3.87 -2.78 9.25
CA GLU A 411 3.95 -2.26 7.90
C GLU A 411 3.02 -3.03 6.95
N LYS A 412 2.41 -2.33 5.98
CA LYS A 412 1.76 -2.88 4.75
C LYS A 412 0.26 -3.18 4.79
N ASP A 413 -0.49 -2.65 5.76
CA ASP A 413 -1.93 -2.45 5.56
C ASP A 413 -2.22 -0.96 5.27
N PRO A 414 -2.40 -0.54 4.00
CA PRO A 414 -2.65 0.85 3.64
C PRO A 414 -3.92 1.41 4.29
N HIS A 415 -4.81 0.54 4.77
CA HIS A 415 -6.05 0.94 5.45
C HIS A 415 -5.92 0.99 6.98
N PHE A 416 -4.86 0.44 7.56
CA PHE A 416 -4.70 0.35 9.02
C PHE A 416 -3.25 0.54 9.47
N LYS A 417 -2.90 1.78 9.81
CA LYS A 417 -1.65 2.12 10.50
C LYS A 417 -1.71 1.67 11.96
N LYS A 418 -1.11 0.52 12.27
CA LYS A 418 -1.04 -0.04 13.63
C LYS A 418 0.40 -0.33 14.02
N ALA A 419 0.66 -0.34 15.32
CA ALA A 419 1.91 -0.79 15.91
C ALA A 419 1.63 -1.94 16.90
N LYS A 420 2.61 -2.83 17.06
CA LYS A 420 2.60 -3.91 18.06
C LYS A 420 3.61 -3.58 19.15
N CYS A 421 3.21 -3.63 20.42
CA CYS A 421 4.16 -3.65 21.53
C CYS A 421 4.41 -5.11 21.91
N PHE A 422 5.63 -5.62 21.73
CA PHE A 422 5.98 -7.00 22.09
C PHE A 422 5.94 -7.27 23.59
N LEU A 423 6.25 -6.25 24.37
CA LEU A 423 6.28 -6.32 25.82
C LEU A 423 4.86 -6.46 26.40
N CYS A 424 3.94 -5.61 25.93
CA CYS A 424 2.53 -5.67 26.30
C CYS A 424 1.79 -6.82 25.62
N ASP A 425 2.25 -7.25 24.44
CA ASP A 425 1.59 -8.17 23.51
C ASP A 425 0.24 -7.63 23.01
N GLU A 426 0.24 -6.35 22.65
CA GLU A 426 -0.95 -5.60 22.26
C GLU A 426 -0.71 -4.84 20.95
N TYR A 427 -1.78 -4.69 20.16
CA TYR A 427 -1.80 -3.84 18.96
C TYR A 427 -2.52 -2.54 19.25
N PHE A 428 -1.95 -1.41 18.86
CA PHE A 428 -2.53 -0.08 19.04
C PHE A 428 -2.38 0.77 17.76
N PRO A 429 -3.18 1.85 17.59
CA PRO A 429 -3.05 2.74 16.42
C PRO A 429 -1.66 3.39 16.36
N GLN A 430 -1.08 3.51 15.17
CA GLN A 430 0.18 4.26 15.00
C GLN A 430 -0.03 5.74 15.33
N GLY A 431 0.96 6.39 15.92
CA GLY A 431 0.86 7.76 16.47
C GLY A 431 0.39 7.81 17.93
N LYS A 432 0.12 6.64 18.55
CA LYS A 432 -0.25 6.51 19.97
C LYS A 432 0.85 5.88 20.81
N GLU A 433 2.09 5.89 20.32
CA GLU A 433 3.26 5.29 20.97
C GLU A 433 3.53 5.95 22.32
N LEU A 434 3.51 7.29 22.40
CA LEU A 434 3.71 8.05 23.64
C LEU A 434 2.65 7.69 24.71
N GLU A 435 1.38 7.64 24.31
CA GLU A 435 0.26 7.28 25.19
C GLU A 435 0.42 5.84 25.71
N HIS A 436 0.78 4.90 24.84
CA HIS A 436 0.98 3.50 25.21
C HIS A 436 2.20 3.30 26.12
N CYS A 437 3.37 3.83 25.74
CA CYS A 437 4.61 3.74 26.51
C CYS A 437 4.52 4.51 27.84
N GLY A 438 3.73 5.58 27.90
CA GLY A 438 3.46 6.31 29.14
C GLY A 438 2.56 5.55 30.13
N SER A 439 1.90 4.47 29.71
CA SER A 439 1.00 3.72 30.58
C SER A 439 1.77 3.04 31.74
N PRO A 440 1.21 2.98 32.96
CA PRO A 440 1.84 2.28 34.09
C PRO A 440 2.10 0.79 33.81
N ALA A 441 1.24 0.17 33.00
CA ALA A 441 1.36 -1.23 32.61
C ALA A 441 2.58 -1.47 31.72
N HIS A 442 2.79 -0.63 30.70
CA HIS A 442 3.99 -0.72 29.85
C HIS A 442 5.24 -0.44 30.67
N ARG A 443 5.26 0.66 31.44
CA ARG A 443 6.40 1.05 32.29
C ARG A 443 6.85 -0.08 33.22
N SER A 444 5.91 -0.71 33.92
CA SER A 444 6.22 -1.82 34.83
C SER A 444 6.87 -2.99 34.10
N LYS A 445 6.32 -3.40 32.96
CA LYS A 445 6.90 -4.48 32.15
C LYS A 445 8.27 -4.08 31.58
N PHE A 446 8.45 -2.83 31.17
CA PHE A 446 9.70 -2.34 30.56
C PHE A 446 10.84 -2.42 31.56
N LEU A 447 10.60 -1.95 32.78
CA LEU A 447 11.56 -2.00 33.87
C LEU A 447 11.86 -3.42 34.35
N SER A 448 10.94 -4.37 34.12
CA SER A 448 11.17 -5.79 34.42
C SER A 448 11.93 -6.55 33.33
N ALA A 449 12.07 -5.97 32.13
CA ALA A 449 12.76 -6.60 31.02
C ALA A 449 14.28 -6.45 31.20
N ASN A 450 14.96 -7.58 31.41
CA ASN A 450 16.40 -7.56 31.71
C ASN A 450 17.23 -7.74 30.44
N VAL A 451 18.38 -7.06 30.39
CA VAL A 451 19.39 -7.25 29.34
C VAL A 451 20.15 -8.54 29.62
N VAL A 452 20.12 -9.45 28.66
CA VAL A 452 20.80 -10.74 28.74
C VAL A 452 22.28 -10.57 28.39
N LYS A 453 23.15 -11.15 29.22
CA LYS A 453 24.59 -11.25 28.96
C LYS A 453 24.98 -12.71 28.74
N PHE A 454 25.54 -12.99 27.58
CA PHE A 454 26.14 -14.28 27.28
C PHE A 454 27.60 -14.33 27.76
N HIS A 455 28.02 -15.50 28.24
CA HIS A 455 29.38 -15.73 28.73
C HIS A 455 30.15 -16.54 27.67
N GLY A 456 30.97 -15.85 26.88
CA GLY A 456 31.82 -16.49 25.87
C GLY A 456 32.78 -15.51 25.24
N GLN A 457 34.03 -15.94 25.01
CA GLN A 457 34.99 -15.17 24.20
C GLN A 457 34.52 -15.18 22.75
N GLY A 458 34.22 -14.00 22.19
CA GLY A 458 33.78 -13.84 20.80
C GLY A 458 32.28 -13.86 20.59
N GLU A 459 31.46 -13.81 21.65
CA GLU A 459 30.03 -13.60 21.49
C GLU A 459 29.73 -12.12 21.19
N PRO A 460 28.92 -11.84 20.16
CA PRO A 460 28.60 -10.47 19.77
C PRO A 460 27.94 -9.73 20.93
N SER A 461 28.19 -8.42 21.04
CA SER A 461 27.57 -7.52 22.02
C SER A 461 26.10 -7.28 21.68
N ASP A 462 25.34 -8.36 21.50
CA ASP A 462 23.96 -8.28 21.09
C ASP A 462 23.12 -7.75 22.23
N PHE A 463 22.41 -6.65 21.98
CA PHE A 463 21.44 -6.16 22.92
C PHE A 463 20.17 -6.99 22.83
N ILE A 464 20.18 -8.06 23.60
CA ILE A 464 19.05 -8.95 23.77
C ILE A 464 18.42 -8.68 25.13
N ARG A 465 17.09 -8.56 25.15
CA ARG A 465 16.32 -8.43 26.39
C ARG A 465 15.39 -9.61 26.57
N GLU A 466 15.36 -10.18 27.75
CA GLU A 466 14.31 -11.12 28.12
C GLU A 466 13.08 -10.33 28.56
N ILE A 467 12.00 -10.44 27.79
CA ILE A 467 10.73 -9.72 28.07
C ILE A 467 9.76 -10.55 28.90
N ARG A 468 9.87 -11.89 28.82
CA ARG A 468 9.14 -12.89 29.62
C ARG A 468 10.02 -14.14 29.71
N THR A 469 9.75 -15.01 30.67
CA THR A 469 10.51 -16.27 30.83
C THR A 469 10.59 -17.04 29.52
N ASN A 470 11.82 -17.24 29.02
CA ASN A 470 12.11 -17.88 27.73
C ASN A 470 11.60 -17.14 26.48
N LEU A 471 11.31 -15.85 26.57
CA LEU A 471 10.96 -15.01 25.41
C LEU A 471 11.89 -13.82 25.34
N PHE A 472 12.68 -13.79 24.28
CA PHE A 472 13.73 -12.81 24.08
C PHE A 472 13.34 -11.83 22.98
N HIS A 473 13.78 -10.58 23.10
CA HIS A 473 13.67 -9.54 22.08
C HIS A 473 15.08 -9.18 21.61
N CYS A 474 15.30 -9.21 20.30
CA CYS A 474 16.52 -8.72 19.68
C CYS A 474 16.36 -7.24 19.33
N GLY A 475 17.19 -6.38 19.92
CA GLY A 475 17.18 -4.94 19.70
C GLY A 475 17.51 -4.53 18.25
N TYR A 476 18.43 -5.23 17.58
CA TYR A 476 18.79 -4.88 16.20
C TYR A 476 17.71 -5.26 15.19
N CYS A 477 17.17 -6.48 15.30
CA CYS A 477 16.19 -6.98 14.34
C CYS A 477 14.74 -6.66 14.72
N ASN A 478 14.52 -6.02 15.87
CA ASN A 478 13.23 -5.70 16.46
C ASN A 478 12.22 -6.86 16.35
N GLN A 479 12.62 -8.03 16.84
CA GLN A 479 11.82 -9.25 16.77
C GLN A 479 11.90 -10.06 18.06
N THR A 480 10.87 -10.88 18.30
CA THR A 480 10.83 -11.79 19.45
C THR A 480 11.18 -13.21 19.05
N LEU A 481 11.90 -13.89 19.94
CA LEU A 481 12.47 -15.22 19.72
C LEU A 481 12.16 -16.09 20.94
N PRO A 482 11.46 -17.22 20.76
CA PRO A 482 11.16 -18.12 21.85
C PRO A 482 12.36 -19.03 22.12
N PHE A 483 12.74 -19.15 23.40
CA PHE A 483 13.87 -19.90 23.92
C PHE A 483 15.25 -19.44 23.41
N LEU A 484 16.27 -19.83 24.17
CA LEU A 484 17.65 -19.39 23.96
C LEU A 484 18.28 -20.00 22.70
N GLU A 485 17.87 -21.22 22.33
CA GLU A 485 18.36 -21.91 21.15
C GLU A 485 18.04 -21.14 19.86
N GLN A 486 16.79 -20.68 19.71
CA GLN A 486 16.36 -19.92 18.54
C GLN A 486 17.01 -18.54 18.51
N LEU A 487 17.27 -17.96 19.68
CA LEU A 487 18.03 -16.72 19.79
C LEU A 487 19.48 -16.91 19.30
N ARG A 488 20.20 -17.94 19.74
CA ARG A 488 21.55 -18.24 19.26
C ARG A 488 21.58 -18.46 17.75
N GLN A 489 20.63 -19.22 17.21
CA GLN A 489 20.50 -19.43 15.77
C GLN A 489 20.26 -18.12 15.01
N HIS A 490 19.50 -17.18 15.60
CA HIS A 490 19.25 -15.88 15.01
C HIS A 490 20.50 -15.00 14.97
N CYS A 491 21.24 -14.90 16.08
CA CYS A 491 22.42 -14.04 16.21
C CYS A 491 23.53 -14.37 15.20
N VAL A 492 23.57 -15.62 14.70
CA VAL A 492 24.56 -16.04 13.69
C VAL A 492 24.07 -15.92 12.25
N THR A 493 22.87 -15.37 12.01
CA THR A 493 22.36 -15.17 10.65
C THR A 493 22.98 -13.92 10.01
N ASP A 494 23.29 -13.99 8.71
CA ASP A 494 23.84 -12.85 7.95
C ASP A 494 22.98 -11.59 8.10
N ASN A 495 21.64 -11.75 8.12
CA ASN A 495 20.73 -10.62 8.30
C ASN A 495 20.89 -9.95 9.68
N HIS A 496 21.15 -10.71 10.73
CA HIS A 496 21.39 -10.12 12.06
C HIS A 496 22.71 -9.35 12.08
N ILE A 497 23.77 -9.96 11.53
CA ILE A 497 25.10 -9.35 11.45
C ILE A 497 25.04 -8.04 10.65
N LEU A 498 24.36 -8.03 9.50
CA LEU A 498 24.15 -6.82 8.70
C LEU A 498 23.43 -5.72 9.49
N MET A 499 22.34 -6.04 10.18
CA MET A 499 21.64 -5.04 11.01
C MET A 499 22.55 -4.52 12.14
N GLN A 500 23.34 -5.39 12.76
CA GLN A 500 24.31 -5.01 13.79
C GLN A 500 25.37 -4.04 13.24
N GLU A 501 25.94 -4.33 12.06
CA GLU A 501 26.91 -3.46 11.40
C GLU A 501 26.31 -2.09 11.05
N GLU A 502 25.10 -2.06 10.48
CA GLU A 502 24.38 -0.82 10.17
C GLU A 502 24.23 0.06 11.41
N HIS A 503 23.80 -0.51 12.53
CA HIS A 503 23.56 0.23 13.77
C HIS A 503 24.84 0.70 14.47
N ASN A 504 25.97 0.01 14.29
CA ASN A 504 27.24 0.35 14.96
C ASN A 504 28.03 1.46 14.24
N ASN A 505 27.68 1.82 13.00
CA ASN A 505 28.45 2.78 12.18
C ASN A 505 28.13 4.27 12.43
N PHE A 506 27.32 4.59 13.45
CA PHE A 506 26.89 5.96 13.70
C PHE A 506 27.69 6.64 14.81
N LEU A 507 28.46 7.68 14.45
CA LEU A 507 28.99 8.65 15.42
C LEU A 507 27.89 9.67 15.73
N LEU A 508 27.23 9.49 16.87
CA LEU A 508 26.06 10.29 17.23
C LEU A 508 26.41 11.39 18.23
N ASN A 509 25.91 12.59 17.98
CA ASN A 509 25.73 13.57 19.04
C ASN A 509 24.64 13.04 19.97
N THR A 510 25.04 12.57 21.14
CA THR A 510 24.13 11.97 22.12
C THR A 510 24.09 12.77 23.41
N VAL A 511 22.93 12.74 24.07
CA VAL A 511 22.72 13.30 25.41
C VAL A 511 22.65 12.13 26.39
N PRO A 512 23.44 12.13 27.48
CA PRO A 512 23.35 11.09 28.50
C PRO A 512 22.03 11.19 29.26
N ILE A 513 21.47 10.03 29.62
CA ILE A 513 20.25 9.92 30.41
C ILE A 513 20.65 9.46 31.81
N ASP A 514 20.19 10.17 32.84
CA ASP A 514 20.47 9.83 34.23
C ASP A 514 19.59 8.64 34.65
N THR A 515 20.19 7.44 34.66
CA THR A 515 19.52 6.20 35.01
C THR A 515 19.38 5.98 36.51
N ASP A 516 20.10 6.74 37.34
CA ASP A 516 20.05 6.65 38.80
C ASP A 516 18.88 7.47 39.40
N ALA A 517 18.30 8.37 38.60
CA ALA A 517 17.14 9.14 38.99
C ALA A 517 15.88 8.26 39.11
N GLY A 518 15.05 8.51 40.13
CA GLY A 518 13.77 7.79 40.33
C GLY A 518 12.75 7.99 39.20
N ASP A 519 13.03 8.87 38.26
CA ASP A 519 12.22 9.20 37.08
C ASP A 519 12.91 8.86 35.75
N ALA A 520 13.98 8.06 35.75
CA ALA A 520 14.75 7.70 34.54
C ALA A 520 13.87 7.24 33.36
N TYR A 521 12.80 6.47 33.62
CA TYR A 521 11.84 6.07 32.58
C TYR A 521 11.08 7.25 31.96
N THR A 522 10.70 8.24 32.78
CA THR A 522 10.05 9.46 32.30
C THR A 522 11.02 10.27 31.45
N GLN A 523 12.30 10.37 31.85
CA GLN A 523 13.32 11.03 31.04
C GLN A 523 13.49 10.33 29.68
N LEU A 524 13.57 9.00 29.66
CA LEU A 524 13.62 8.21 28.41
C LEU A 524 12.43 8.51 27.49
N LEU A 525 11.22 8.57 28.06
CA LEU A 525 9.99 8.82 27.30
C LEU A 525 9.93 10.25 26.75
N ASN A 526 10.31 11.24 27.55
CA ASN A 526 10.31 12.64 27.14
C ASN A 526 11.34 12.88 26.04
N CYS A 527 12.58 12.38 26.19
CA CYS A 527 13.59 12.47 25.13
C CYS A 527 13.12 11.83 23.80
N ALA A 528 12.40 10.72 23.89
CA ALA A 528 11.91 9.97 22.74
C ALA A 528 10.79 10.66 21.95
N PHE A 529 9.88 11.35 22.64
CA PHE A 529 8.61 11.79 22.09
C PHE A 529 8.31 13.28 22.26
N ASP A 530 9.17 14.06 22.90
CA ASP A 530 9.09 15.52 22.89
C ASP A 530 9.57 16.04 21.51
N GLU A 531 8.61 16.43 20.66
CA GLU A 531 8.83 17.19 19.43
C GLU A 531 8.60 18.69 19.63
#